data_AF-A0A2V7RWX0-F1
#
_entry.id   AF-A0A2V7RWX0-F1
#
_cell.length_a   1.000
_cell.length_b   1.000
_cell.length_c   1.000
_cell.angle_alpha   90.00
_cell.angle_beta   90.00
_cell.angle_gamma   90.00
#
_symmetry.space_group_name_H-M   'P 1'
#
loop_
_entity.id
_entity.type
_entity.pdbx_description
1 polymer ?
#
loop_
_entity_poly.entity_id
_entity_poly.type
_entity_poly.pdbx_seq_one_letter_code
_entity_poly.pdbx_strand_id
1 'polypeptide(L)'
;MPMQLTEHKERFTQVFEHMGPERVARGLTAQGYDWSSCFLALAYERALRSNRWAASVTGLCDADVQLVATAWDSYNDDTHAAFVALAQEWLETNRTHTPVPVGGES
;
A
#
# COMPACT_ATOMS: atom_id res chain seq x y z
N MET A 1 -7.55 21.33 6.02
CA MET A 1 -6.90 21.26 4.71
C MET A 1 -7.04 19.83 4.24
N PRO A 2 -7.71 19.55 3.11
CA PRO A 2 -7.75 18.19 2.58
C PRO A 2 -6.33 17.74 2.26
N MET A 3 -6.02 16.48 2.54
CA MET A 3 -4.71 15.90 2.24
C MET A 3 -4.56 15.83 0.73
N GLN A 4 -3.74 16.70 0.16
CA GLN A 4 -3.48 16.69 -1.28
C GLN A 4 -2.62 15.46 -1.59
N LEU A 5 -3.27 14.41 -2.10
CA LEU A 5 -2.59 13.14 -2.44
C LEU A 5 -1.41 13.37 -3.39
N THR A 6 -1.52 14.35 -4.29
CA THR A 6 -0.46 14.72 -5.25
C THR A 6 0.83 15.14 -4.57
N GLU A 7 0.75 15.87 -3.45
CA GLU A 7 1.92 16.30 -2.66
C GLU A 7 2.54 15.14 -1.87
N HIS A 8 1.77 14.08 -1.63
CA HIS A 8 2.21 12.88 -0.92
C HIS A 8 2.48 11.70 -1.86
N LYS A 9 2.29 11.88 -3.19
CA LYS A 9 2.47 10.83 -4.20
C LYS A 9 3.87 10.23 -4.11
N GLU A 10 4.89 11.06 -3.98
CA GLU A 10 6.29 10.59 -3.85
C GLU A 10 6.50 9.70 -2.63
N ARG A 11 5.92 10.06 -1.47
CA ARG A 11 6.02 9.23 -0.27
C ARG A 11 5.27 7.92 -0.42
N PHE A 12 4.06 7.93 -1.01
CA PHE A 12 3.33 6.70 -1.27
C PHE A 12 4.11 5.76 -2.19
N THR A 13 4.69 6.30 -3.27
CA THR A 13 5.56 5.53 -4.16
C THR A 13 6.74 4.91 -3.39
N GLN A 14 7.42 5.66 -2.53
CA GLN A 14 8.52 5.13 -1.71
C GLN A 14 8.07 4.02 -0.77
N VAL A 15 6.88 4.14 -0.18
CA VAL A 15 6.28 3.08 0.66
C VAL A 15 6.00 1.84 -0.18
N PHE A 16 5.44 2.00 -1.38
CA PHE A 16 5.17 0.89 -2.28
C PHE A 16 6.46 0.20 -2.73
N GLU A 17 7.51 0.96 -3.04
CA GLU A 17 8.84 0.43 -3.35
C GLU A 17 9.42 -0.37 -2.18
N HIS A 18 9.30 0.14 -0.96
CA HIS A 18 9.76 -0.55 0.24
C HIS A 18 8.98 -1.85 0.50
N MET A 19 7.66 -1.82 0.29
CA MET A 19 6.79 -2.99 0.47
C MET A 19 6.99 -4.03 -0.64
N GLY A 20 7.23 -3.58 -1.87
CA GLY A 20 7.31 -4.42 -3.06
C GLY A 20 5.95 -4.78 -3.66
N PRO A 21 5.91 -5.15 -4.96
CA PRO A 21 4.69 -5.34 -5.72
C PRO A 21 3.78 -6.45 -5.20
N GLU A 22 4.34 -7.55 -4.69
CA GLU A 22 3.53 -8.64 -4.14
C GLU A 22 2.71 -8.20 -2.92
N ARG A 23 3.33 -7.42 -2.02
CA ARG A 23 2.67 -6.93 -0.80
C ARG A 23 1.65 -5.85 -1.11
N VAL A 24 1.96 -4.94 -2.02
CA VAL A 24 1.02 -3.89 -2.45
C VAL A 24 -0.20 -4.52 -3.12
N ALA A 25 -0.01 -5.49 -4.03
CA ALA A 25 -1.12 -6.19 -4.67
C ALA A 25 -2.01 -6.92 -3.66
N ARG A 26 -1.40 -7.55 -2.65
CA ARG A 26 -2.15 -8.23 -1.59
C ARG A 26 -2.89 -7.23 -0.69
N GLY A 27 -2.25 -6.13 -0.34
CA GLY A 27 -2.87 -5.07 0.45
C GLY A 27 -4.11 -4.49 -0.23
N LEU A 28 -4.11 -4.34 -1.56
CA LEU A 28 -5.28 -3.87 -2.32
C LEU A 28 -6.50 -4.80 -2.28
N THR A 29 -6.32 -6.05 -1.84
CA THR A 29 -7.46 -6.97 -1.61
C THR A 29 -8.18 -6.72 -0.28
N ALA A 30 -7.63 -5.84 0.56
CA ALA A 30 -8.25 -5.47 1.82
C ALA A 30 -9.61 -4.79 1.58
N GLN A 31 -10.63 -5.30 2.26
CA GLN A 31 -11.97 -4.71 2.30
C GLN A 31 -12.30 -4.13 3.68
N GLY A 32 -11.38 -4.27 4.64
CA GLY A 32 -11.53 -3.79 6.00
C GLY A 32 -10.84 -2.44 6.22
N TYR A 33 -11.38 -1.67 7.15
CA TYR A 33 -10.85 -0.35 7.55
C TYR A 33 -10.11 -0.40 8.89
N ASP A 34 -10.35 -1.44 9.69
CA ASP A 34 -9.65 -1.66 10.94
C ASP A 34 -8.19 -2.06 10.74
N TRP A 35 -7.34 -1.72 11.71
CA TRP A 35 -5.94 -2.12 11.75
C TRP A 35 -5.68 -3.62 11.55
N SER A 36 -6.65 -4.48 11.88
CA SER A 36 -6.51 -5.93 11.71
C SER A 36 -6.80 -6.41 10.28
N SER A 37 -7.47 -5.60 9.46
CA SER A 37 -7.94 -5.96 8.11
C SER A 37 -7.73 -4.88 7.06
N CYS A 38 -6.97 -3.83 7.39
CA CYS A 38 -6.59 -2.76 6.48
C CYS A 38 -5.52 -3.19 5.47
N PHE A 39 -5.24 -2.31 4.51
CA PHE A 39 -4.22 -2.51 3.48
C PHE A 39 -2.90 -3.08 4.03
N LEU A 40 -2.32 -2.46 5.07
CA LEU A 40 -1.06 -2.91 5.65
C LEU A 40 -1.18 -4.29 6.32
N ALA A 41 -2.32 -4.60 6.93
CA ALA A 41 -2.53 -5.90 7.57
C ALA A 41 -2.56 -7.04 6.57
N LEU A 42 -3.23 -6.83 5.43
CA LEU A 42 -3.30 -7.81 4.35
C LEU A 42 -1.97 -7.92 3.59
N ALA A 43 -1.31 -6.79 3.35
CA ALA A 43 -0.02 -6.73 2.68
C ALA A 43 1.07 -7.54 3.42
N TYR A 44 1.02 -7.58 4.75
CA TYR A 44 1.96 -8.30 5.60
C TYR A 44 1.36 -9.56 6.25
N GLU A 45 0.14 -9.95 5.86
CA GLU A 45 -0.59 -11.10 6.39
C GLU A 45 -0.63 -11.18 7.92
N ARG A 46 -0.75 -10.01 8.56
CA ARG A 46 -0.62 -9.90 10.01
C ARG A 46 -1.57 -8.84 10.53
N ALA A 47 -2.37 -9.21 11.53
CA ALA A 47 -3.24 -8.28 12.21
C ALA A 47 -2.42 -7.21 12.93
N LEU A 48 -2.56 -5.96 12.49
CA LEU A 48 -1.92 -4.81 13.12
C LEU A 48 -2.85 -4.28 14.21
N ARG A 49 -2.28 -3.55 15.17
CA ARG A 49 -3.02 -3.00 16.31
C ARG A 49 -2.84 -1.50 16.52
N SER A 50 -1.76 -0.93 16.01
CA SER A 50 -1.42 0.49 16.17
C SER A 50 -0.33 0.90 15.17
N ASN A 51 -0.20 2.20 14.89
CA ASN A 51 0.87 2.75 14.04
C ASN A 51 2.27 2.28 14.43
N ARG A 52 2.65 2.48 15.70
CA ARG A 52 3.97 2.08 16.21
C ARG A 52 4.25 0.59 16.02
N TRP A 53 3.24 -0.27 16.22
CA TRP A 53 3.38 -1.70 16.00
C TRP A 53 3.58 -1.98 14.51
N ALA A 54 2.74 -1.40 13.67
CA ALA A 54 2.83 -1.53 12.22
C ALA A 54 4.21 -1.13 11.72
N ALA A 55 4.72 0.05 12.09
CA ALA A 55 6.07 0.52 11.75
C ALA A 55 7.15 -0.50 12.14
N SER A 56 7.08 -1.04 13.35
CA SER A 56 8.04 -2.04 13.82
C SER A 56 7.97 -3.38 13.07
N VAL A 57 6.80 -3.75 12.53
CA VAL A 57 6.60 -5.02 11.80
C VAL A 57 6.88 -4.89 10.32
N THR A 58 6.53 -3.75 9.72
CA THR A 58 6.65 -3.51 8.29
C THR A 58 8.03 -2.99 7.90
N GLY A 59 8.78 -2.42 8.84
CA GLY A 59 10.04 -1.73 8.58
C GLY A 59 9.86 -0.29 8.09
N LEU A 60 8.61 0.16 7.95
CA LEU A 60 8.27 1.53 7.56
C LEU A 60 8.43 2.50 8.73
N CYS A 61 8.65 3.78 8.43
CA CYS A 61 8.63 4.81 9.46
C CYS A 61 7.20 5.06 9.95
N ASP A 62 7.06 5.55 11.19
CA ASP A 62 5.75 5.86 11.78
C ASP A 62 4.94 6.86 10.94
N ALA A 63 5.63 7.85 10.36
CA ALA A 63 5.00 8.83 9.48
C ALA A 63 4.40 8.20 8.21
N ASP A 64 5.07 7.21 7.63
CA ASP A 64 4.62 6.53 6.41
C ASP A 64 3.43 5.60 6.69
N VAL A 65 3.48 4.90 7.83
CA VAL A 65 2.36 4.10 8.31
C VAL A 65 1.13 4.97 8.57
N GLN A 66 1.32 6.10 9.26
CA GLN A 66 0.25 7.06 9.50
C GLN A 66 -0.31 7.62 8.19
N LEU A 67 0.54 7.89 7.21
CA LEU A 67 0.15 8.39 5.89
C LEU A 67 -0.78 7.40 5.17
N VAL A 68 -0.36 6.13 5.09
CA VAL A 68 -1.16 5.06 4.46
C VAL A 68 -2.44 4.81 5.22
N ALA A 69 -2.38 4.73 6.55
CA ALA A 69 -3.56 4.51 7.37
C ALA A 69 -4.58 5.65 7.22
N THR A 70 -4.12 6.90 7.18
CA THR A 70 -5.00 8.08 6.99
C THR A 70 -5.65 8.08 5.60
N ALA A 71 -4.89 7.77 4.55
CA ALA A 71 -5.45 7.68 3.20
C ALA A 71 -6.43 6.50 3.05
N TRP A 72 -6.15 5.38 3.70
CA TRP A 72 -7.02 4.20 3.70
C TRP A 72 -8.32 4.45 4.49
N ASP A 73 -8.24 5.13 5.64
CA ASP A 73 -9.36 5.48 6.52
C ASP A 73 -10.30 6.53 5.90
N SER A 74 -9.80 7.34 4.96
CA SER A 74 -10.56 8.37 4.23
C SER A 74 -11.51 7.79 3.15
N TYR A 75 -12.22 6.70 3.47
CA TYR A 75 -13.03 5.91 2.53
C TYR A 75 -14.18 6.66 1.84
N ASN A 76 -14.76 7.67 2.50
CA ASN A 76 -15.84 8.47 1.93
C ASN A 76 -15.35 9.61 1.03
N ASP A 77 -14.04 9.82 0.92
CA ASP A 77 -13.43 10.89 0.14
C ASP A 77 -12.70 10.34 -1.07
N ASP A 78 -12.53 11.18 -2.09
CA ASP A 78 -11.71 10.91 -3.28
C ASP A 78 -10.26 10.52 -2.95
N THR A 79 -9.82 10.76 -1.71
CA THR A 79 -8.47 10.39 -1.22
C THR A 79 -8.26 8.88 -1.22
N HIS A 80 -9.24 8.09 -0.76
CA HIS A 80 -9.11 6.62 -0.76
C HIS A 80 -9.05 6.08 -2.19
N ALA A 81 -9.97 6.54 -3.04
CA ALA A 81 -10.00 6.14 -4.45
C ALA A 81 -8.70 6.51 -5.18
N ALA A 82 -8.16 7.71 -4.93
CA ALA A 82 -6.93 8.16 -5.54
C ALA A 82 -5.69 7.41 -4.99
N PHE A 83 -5.68 7.04 -3.71
CA PHE A 83 -4.64 6.16 -3.15
C PHE A 83 -4.66 4.77 -3.81
N VAL A 84 -5.84 4.16 -3.95
CA VAL A 84 -6.00 2.85 -4.60
C VAL A 84 -5.56 2.93 -6.06
N ALA A 85 -6.00 3.96 -6.79
CA ALA A 85 -5.60 4.18 -8.18
C ALA A 85 -4.08 4.36 -8.32
N LEU A 86 -3.44 5.10 -7.41
CA LEU A 86 -1.99 5.27 -7.40
C LEU A 86 -1.24 3.95 -7.14
N ALA A 87 -1.70 3.16 -6.18
CA ALA A 87 -1.14 1.84 -5.90
C ALA A 87 -1.29 0.89 -7.09
N GLN A 88 -2.43 0.93 -7.81
CA GLN A 88 -2.65 0.17 -9.03
C GLN A 88 -1.73 0.62 -10.17
N GLU A 89 -1.64 1.93 -10.44
CA GLU A 89 -0.73 2.50 -11.45
C GLU A 89 0.73 2.08 -11.19
N TRP A 90 1.16 2.17 -9.93
CA TRP A 90 2.49 1.73 -9.52
C TRP A 90 2.67 0.23 -9.70
N LEU A 91 1.70 -0.59 -9.32
CA LEU A 91 1.75 -2.04 -9.53
C LEU A 91 1.82 -2.41 -11.00
N GLU A 92 1.02 -1.81 -11.87
CA GLU A 92 1.05 -2.07 -13.32
C GLU A 92 2.43 -1.74 -13.90
N THR A 93 3.02 -0.62 -13.46
CA THR A 93 4.37 -0.20 -13.85
C THR A 93 5.46 -1.15 -13.35
N ASN A 94 5.30 -1.74 -12.16
CA ASN A 94 6.33 -2.60 -11.55
C ASN A 94 6.11 -4.10 -11.78
N ARG A 95 4.90 -4.54 -12.15
CA ARG A 95 4.57 -5.93 -12.45
C ARG A 95 5.13 -6.38 -13.80
N THR A 96 5.37 -5.44 -14.72
CA THR A 96 6.12 -5.67 -15.96
C THR A 96 7.61 -5.98 -15.70
N HIS A 97 8.12 -5.74 -14.48
CA HIS A 97 9.49 -6.08 -14.07
C HIS A 97 9.59 -7.43 -13.33
N THR A 98 8.48 -8.14 -13.12
CA THR A 98 8.57 -9.56 -12.76
C THR A 98 9.16 -10.28 -13.96
N PRO A 99 10.36 -10.90 -13.88
CA PRO A 99 10.79 -11.79 -14.95
C PRO A 99 9.74 -12.88 -15.02
N VAL A 100 8.94 -12.87 -16.08
CA VAL A 100 8.30 -14.10 -16.52
C VAL A 100 9.43 -15.13 -16.58
N PRO A 101 9.35 -16.28 -15.89
CA PRO A 101 10.24 -17.37 -16.25
C PRO A 101 9.97 -17.62 -17.73
N VAL A 102 10.93 -17.26 -18.57
CA VAL A 102 10.99 -17.66 -19.96
C VAL A 102 11.19 -19.18 -19.97
N GLY A 103 10.09 -19.90 -19.77
CA GLY A 103 9.90 -21.28 -20.17
C GLY A 103 8.64 -21.24 -21.01
N GLY A 104 8.67 -21.41 -22.33
CA GLY A 104 9.59 -22.20 -23.12
C GLY A 104 8.74 -23.30 -23.75
N GLU A 105 8.30 -23.08 -24.99
CA GLU A 105 7.67 -24.05 -25.90
C GLU A 105 7.89 -23.43 -27.29
N SER A 106 9.04 -23.73 -27.93
CA SER A 106 9.27 -24.82 -28.92
C SER A 106 8.46 -24.63 -30.20
#